data_AF-A0A136KSL5-F1
#
_entry.id   AF-A0A136KSL5-F1
#
_cell.length_a   1.000
_cell.length_b   1.000
_cell.length_c   1.000
_cell.angle_alpha   90.00
_cell.angle_beta   90.00
_cell.angle_gamma   90.00
#
_symmetry.space_group_name_H-M   'P 1'
#
loop_
_entity.id
_entity.type
_entity.pdbx_description
1 polymer ?
#
loop_
_entity_poly.entity_id
_entity_poly.type
_entity_poly.pdbx_seq_one_letter_code
_entity_poly.pdbx_strand_id
1 'polypeptide(L)'
;MDENSASSPDREPDSVSYTESMPRTVRVQMPALPTIITYGLIGITVLIYILQLLSVAIWGYAIYQIDWLEYFGARINTAIRAGDYWRFITPVFLHGSLAHIFF
;
A
#
# COMPACT_ATOMS: atom_id res chain seq x y z
N MET A 1 -89.19 9.15 7.66
CA MET A 1 -89.41 9.00 6.21
C MET A 1 -88.52 10.02 5.50
N ASP A 2 -87.23 10.12 5.81
CA ASP A 2 -86.10 9.22 5.46
C ASP A 2 -85.35 9.81 4.26
N GLU A 3 -84.61 10.90 4.48
CA GLU A 3 -83.63 11.38 3.50
C GLU A 3 -82.28 10.75 3.83
N ASN A 4 -82.06 9.61 3.17
CA ASN A 4 -80.85 8.82 3.09
C ASN A 4 -79.71 9.66 2.45
N SER A 5 -78.88 10.31 3.26
CA SER A 5 -77.60 10.88 2.82
C SER A 5 -76.65 9.73 2.47
N ALA A 6 -76.53 9.45 1.18
CA ALA A 6 -75.59 8.50 0.62
C ALA A 6 -74.15 8.91 1.00
N SER A 7 -73.52 8.11 1.87
CA SER A 7 -72.07 8.15 2.12
C SER A 7 -71.37 7.66 0.85
N SER A 8 -70.70 8.59 0.17
CA SER A 8 -69.76 8.27 -0.91
C SER A 8 -68.49 7.68 -0.25
N PRO A 9 -68.07 6.45 -0.57
CA PRO A 9 -66.83 5.93 -0.02
C PRO A 9 -65.66 6.60 -0.74
N ASP A 10 -64.96 7.50 -0.04
CA ASP A 10 -63.68 8.03 -0.47
C ASP A 10 -62.72 6.86 -0.71
N ARG A 11 -62.39 6.63 -1.98
CA ARG A 11 -61.45 5.60 -2.40
C ARG A 11 -60.05 6.14 -2.10
N GLU A 12 -59.50 5.74 -0.95
CA GLU A 12 -58.13 6.03 -0.55
C GLU A 12 -57.18 5.46 -1.63
N PRO A 13 -56.23 6.24 -2.18
CA PRO A 13 -55.36 5.74 -3.23
C PRO A 13 -54.42 4.68 -2.64
N ASP A 14 -54.41 3.50 -3.27
CA ASP A 14 -53.60 2.35 -2.90
C ASP A 14 -52.12 2.76 -2.70
N SER A 15 -51.69 2.78 -1.45
CA SER A 15 -50.31 3.08 -1.08
C SER A 15 -49.42 1.89 -1.45
N VAL A 16 -48.79 1.97 -2.63
CA VAL A 16 -47.75 1.01 -3.05
C VAL A 16 -46.57 1.11 -2.09
N SER A 17 -46.45 0.13 -1.19
CA SER A 17 -45.37 0.03 -0.22
C SER A 17 -44.09 -0.41 -0.93
N TYR A 18 -43.24 0.54 -1.31
CA TYR A 18 -41.88 0.25 -1.76
C TYR A 18 -41.11 -0.28 -0.54
N THR A 19 -40.90 -1.59 -0.47
CA THR A 19 -40.00 -2.17 0.54
C THR A 19 -38.57 -1.85 0.13
N GLU A 20 -38.05 -0.72 0.62
CA GLU A 20 -36.68 -0.29 0.37
C GLU A 20 -35.70 -1.29 1.01
N SER A 21 -35.04 -2.12 0.19
CA SER A 21 -34.05 -3.08 0.66
C SER A 21 -32.77 -2.35 1.05
N MET A 22 -32.65 -1.92 2.30
CA MET A 22 -31.44 -1.25 2.77
C MET A 22 -30.22 -2.19 2.68
N PRO A 23 -29.10 -1.74 2.08
CA PRO A 23 -27.89 -2.56 1.95
C PRO A 23 -27.33 -2.91 3.33
N ARG A 24 -27.34 -4.19 3.69
CA ARG A 24 -26.77 -4.69 4.96
C ARG A 24 -25.25 -4.75 4.86
N THR A 25 -24.56 -3.77 5.46
CA THR A 25 -23.10 -3.78 5.57
C THR A 25 -22.67 -4.83 6.61
N VAL A 26 -22.01 -5.91 6.17
CA VAL A 26 -21.37 -6.89 7.07
C VAL A 26 -19.97 -6.39 7.41
N ARG A 27 -19.72 -6.06 8.68
CA ARG A 27 -18.38 -5.69 9.15
C ARG A 27 -17.53 -6.95 9.32
N VAL A 28 -16.60 -7.18 8.41
CA VAL A 28 -15.59 -8.24 8.54
C VAL A 28 -14.51 -7.73 9.49
N GLN A 29 -14.34 -8.39 10.64
CA GLN A 29 -13.21 -8.12 11.54
C GLN A 29 -11.94 -8.70 10.90
N MET A 30 -11.01 -7.84 10.53
CA MET A 30 -9.70 -8.28 10.06
C MET A 30 -8.86 -8.69 11.28
N PRO A 31 -8.29 -9.90 11.30
CA PRO A 31 -7.33 -10.28 12.31
C PRO A 31 -6.13 -9.31 12.29
N ALA A 32 -5.80 -8.72 13.44
CA ALA A 32 -4.60 -7.91 13.57
C ALA A 32 -3.37 -8.86 13.58
N LEU A 33 -2.80 -9.10 12.39
CA LEU A 33 -1.56 -9.87 12.28
C LEU A 33 -0.39 -9.05 12.85
N PRO A 34 0.55 -9.67 13.58
CA PRO A 34 1.74 -9.00 14.06
C PRO A 34 2.65 -8.60 12.88
N THR A 35 2.98 -7.31 12.78
CA THR A 35 3.74 -6.71 11.66
C THR A 35 5.26 -6.74 11.89
N ILE A 36 5.77 -7.75 12.59
CA ILE A 36 7.19 -7.84 12.99
C ILE A 36 8.11 -7.84 11.77
N ILE A 37 7.76 -8.60 10.72
CA ILE A 37 8.56 -8.70 9.49
C ILE A 37 8.62 -7.34 8.78
N THR A 38 7.49 -6.64 8.70
CA THR A 38 7.42 -5.30 8.08
C THR A 38 8.34 -4.32 8.80
N TYR A 39 8.29 -4.27 10.13
CA TYR A 39 9.19 -3.40 10.90
C TYR A 39 10.65 -3.83 10.75
N GLY A 40 10.94 -5.13 10.66
CA GLY A 40 12.28 -5.64 10.38
C GLY A 40 12.82 -5.18 9.02
N LEU A 41 12.00 -5.30 7.96
CA LEU A 41 12.39 -4.86 6.61
C LEU A 41 12.60 -3.34 6.55
N ILE A 42 11.75 -2.56 7.20
CA ILE A 42 11.93 -1.10 7.31
C ILE A 42 13.25 -0.80 8.02
N GLY A 43 13.52 -1.44 9.16
CA GLY A 43 14.77 -1.24 9.91
C GLY A 43 16.02 -1.58 9.09
N ILE A 44 16.00 -2.70 8.36
CA ILE A 44 17.11 -3.11 7.47
C ILE A 44 17.32 -2.08 6.35
N THR A 45 16.24 -1.60 5.75
CA THR A 45 16.30 -0.63 4.65
C THR A 45 16.89 0.70 5.11
N VAL A 46 16.44 1.21 6.26
CA VAL A 46 16.98 2.43 6.87
C VAL A 46 18.45 2.25 7.23
N LEU A 47 18.83 1.09 7.79
CA LEU A 47 20.22 0.78 8.12
C LEU A 47 21.11 0.81 6.86
N ILE A 48 20.67 0.17 5.78
CA ILE A 48 21.41 0.15 4.50
C ILE A 48 21.56 1.56 3.93
N TYR A 49 20.52 2.38 3.98
CA TYR A 49 20.61 3.78 3.53
C TYR A 49 21.60 4.61 4.35
N ILE A 50 21.64 4.43 5.67
CA ILE A 50 22.67 5.07 6.53
C ILE A 50 24.06 4.61 6.11
N LEU A 51 24.25 3.33 5.80
CA LEU A 51 25.53 2.81 5.30
C LEU A 51 25.88 3.37 3.92
N GLN A 52 24.92 3.61 3.03
CA GLN A 52 25.17 4.29 1.74
C GLN A 52 25.74 5.69 1.99
N LEU A 53 25.11 6.49 2.86
CA LEU A 53 25.59 7.82 3.22
C LEU A 53 26.98 7.77 3.88
N LEU A 54 27.18 6.83 4.80
CA LEU A 54 28.45 6.65 5.50
C LEU A 54 29.57 6.22 4.55
N SER A 55 29.26 5.40 3.54
CA SER A 55 30.24 4.96 2.54
C SER A 55 30.76 6.15 1.74
N VAL A 56 29.89 7.08 1.35
CA VAL A 56 30.28 8.32 0.67
C VAL A 56 31.05 9.24 1.62
N ALA A 57 30.65 9.32 2.89
CA ALA A 57 31.34 10.16 3.86
C ALA A 57 32.79 9.71 4.15
N ILE A 58 33.05 8.40 4.13
CA ILE A 58 34.38 7.83 4.44
C ILE A 58 35.24 7.67 3.18
N TRP A 59 34.67 7.15 2.09
CA TRP A 59 35.40 6.80 0.86
C TRP A 59 35.10 7.69 -0.34
N GLY A 60 34.14 8.61 -0.24
CA GLY A 60 33.64 9.37 -1.39
C GLY A 60 32.74 8.53 -2.29
N TYR A 61 32.33 9.14 -3.41
CA TYR A 61 31.57 8.44 -4.44
C TYR A 61 32.42 7.39 -5.16
N ALA A 62 31.75 6.32 -5.61
CA ALA A 62 32.32 5.34 -6.50
C ALA A 62 32.37 5.91 -7.95
N ILE A 63 32.00 5.09 -8.94
CA ILE A 63 31.97 5.49 -10.35
C ILE A 63 30.62 6.18 -10.62
N TYR A 64 30.54 7.11 -11.58
CA TYR A 64 29.28 7.74 -12.01
C TYR A 64 28.48 8.43 -10.90
N GLN A 65 29.13 8.92 -9.84
CA GLN A 65 28.48 9.62 -8.71
C GLN A 65 27.51 8.73 -7.89
N ILE A 66 27.61 7.41 -7.99
CA ILE A 66 26.86 6.49 -7.10
C ILE A 66 27.70 6.11 -5.89
N ASP A 67 27.06 5.68 -4.81
CA ASP A 67 27.77 5.18 -3.63
C ASP A 67 28.28 3.74 -3.82
N TRP A 68 29.13 3.30 -2.89
CA TRP A 68 29.76 1.98 -2.97
C TRP A 68 28.77 0.83 -2.82
N LEU A 69 27.78 0.97 -1.93
CA LEU A 69 26.76 -0.07 -1.72
C LEU A 69 25.86 -0.18 -2.94
N GLU A 70 25.51 0.94 -3.57
CA GLU A 70 24.81 0.96 -4.85
C GLU A 70 25.64 0.26 -5.94
N TYR A 71 26.93 0.52 -6.05
CA TYR A 71 27.76 -0.14 -7.07
C TYR A 71 27.76 -1.68 -6.95
N PHE A 72 27.86 -2.20 -5.72
CA PHE A 72 27.87 -3.65 -5.47
C PHE A 72 26.48 -4.29 -5.48
N GLY A 73 25.45 -3.55 -5.09
CA GLY A 73 24.09 -4.07 -4.92
C GLY A 73 23.11 -3.73 -6.04
N ALA A 74 23.43 -2.76 -6.91
CA ALA A 74 22.55 -2.39 -8.02
C ALA A 74 22.47 -3.49 -9.07
N ARG A 75 21.38 -3.46 -9.82
CA ARG A 75 21.12 -4.43 -10.88
C ARG A 75 22.01 -4.16 -12.10
N ILE A 76 23.12 -4.89 -12.20
CA ILE A 76 24.03 -4.86 -13.35
C ILE A 76 23.94 -6.19 -14.11
N ASN A 77 23.32 -6.17 -15.30
CA ASN A 77 23.03 -7.39 -16.06
C ASN A 77 24.27 -8.19 -16.46
N THR A 78 25.37 -7.52 -16.78
CA THR A 78 26.65 -8.17 -17.11
C THR A 78 27.23 -8.90 -15.90
N ALA A 79 27.17 -8.30 -14.72
CA ALA A 79 27.60 -8.91 -13.46
C ALA A 79 26.70 -10.08 -13.05
N ILE A 80 25.39 -9.96 -13.23
CA ILE A 80 24.44 -11.07 -13.01
C ILE A 80 24.77 -12.27 -13.89
N ARG A 81 25.08 -12.04 -15.18
CA ARG A 81 25.53 -13.11 -16.10
C ARG A 81 26.87 -13.72 -15.68
N ALA A 82 27.70 -12.97 -14.96
CA ALA A 82 28.97 -13.42 -14.42
C ALA A 82 28.84 -14.15 -13.06
N GLY A 83 27.64 -14.20 -12.46
CA GLY A 83 27.37 -14.95 -11.23
C GLY A 83 26.89 -14.12 -10.03
N ASP A 84 26.77 -12.80 -10.16
CA ASP A 84 26.33 -11.92 -9.06
C ASP A 84 24.79 -11.99 -8.84
N TYR A 85 24.27 -13.16 -8.45
CA TYR A 85 22.82 -13.38 -8.33
C TYR A 85 22.17 -12.59 -7.20
N TRP A 86 22.93 -12.16 -6.18
CA TRP A 86 22.40 -11.31 -5.12
C TRP A 86 21.84 -9.98 -5.65
N ARG A 87 22.32 -9.51 -6.81
CA ARG A 87 21.84 -8.29 -7.48
C ARG A 87 20.37 -8.35 -7.90
N PHE A 88 19.71 -9.50 -7.79
CA PHE A 88 18.25 -9.59 -7.95
C PHE A 88 17.48 -9.12 -6.72
N ILE A 89 18.05 -9.25 -5.53
CA ILE A 89 17.38 -8.93 -4.27
C ILE A 89 17.94 -7.66 -3.61
N THR A 90 19.24 -7.42 -3.70
CA THR A 90 19.89 -6.27 -3.07
C THR A 90 19.32 -4.91 -3.49
N PRO A 91 18.84 -4.68 -4.74
CA PRO A 91 18.26 -3.39 -5.11
C PRO A 91 17.01 -3.01 -4.31
N VAL A 92 16.32 -3.97 -3.68
CA VAL A 92 15.13 -3.69 -2.85
C VAL A 92 15.45 -2.85 -1.61
N PHE A 93 16.70 -2.90 -1.14
CA PHE A 93 17.13 -2.17 0.06
C PHE A 93 17.91 -0.89 -0.25
N LEU A 94 18.37 -0.71 -1.49
CA LEU A 94 19.17 0.43 -1.91
C LEU A 94 18.29 1.63 -2.24
N HIS A 95 18.66 2.81 -1.76
CA HIS A 95 17.91 4.04 -2.01
C HIS A 95 18.85 5.14 -2.49
N GLY A 96 18.57 5.72 -3.66
CA GLY A 96 19.40 6.78 -4.26
C GLY A 96 19.12 8.19 -3.75
N SER A 97 18.06 8.38 -2.94
CA SER A 97 17.73 9.69 -2.37
C SER A 97 16.81 9.57 -1.16
N LEU A 98 16.74 10.65 -0.37
CA LEU A 98 15.84 10.73 0.78
C LEU A 98 14.36 10.68 0.35
N ALA A 99 13.99 11.28 -0.79
CA ALA A 99 12.62 11.19 -1.27
C ALA A 99 12.22 9.72 -1.59
N HIS A 100 13.16 8.96 -2.16
CA HIS A 100 12.90 7.57 -2.56
C HIS A 100 12.72 6.60 -1.38
N ILE A 101 13.34 6.85 -0.23
CA ILE A 101 13.14 6.00 0.96
C ILE A 101 11.81 6.25 1.67
N PHE A 102 11.20 7.43 1.45
CA PHE A 102 9.91 7.78 2.04
C PHE A 102 8.71 7.50 1.10
N PHE A 103 8.93 7.40 -0.23
CA PHE A 103 7.88 7.27 -1.25
C PHE A 103 8.27 6.33 -2.40
#